data_AF-A0A4V3EJ51-F1
#
_entry.id   AF-A0A4V3EJ51-F1
#
_cell.length_a   1.000
_cell.length_b   1.000
_cell.length_c   1.000
_cell.angle_alpha   90.00
_cell.angle_beta   90.00
_cell.angle_gamma   90.00
#
_symmetry.space_group_name_H-M   'P 1'
#
loop_
_entity.id
_entity.type
_entity.pdbx_description
1 polymer ?
#
loop_
_entity_poly.entity_id
_entity_poly.type
_entity_poly.pdbx_seq_one_letter_code
_entity_poly.pdbx_strand_id
1 'polypeptide(L)'
;MQFWKPHSLAKPHDGQLDLKLGDKVRATSDLPSAERPLVPAGTTGKVILANGFNWMRYRVLFDNGGELGDLDHRHLEPIGRTAKRLEKNAKKAARSA
;
A
#
# COMPACT_ATOMS: atom_id res chain seq x y z
N MET A 1 12.50 -8.44 2.99
CA MET A 1 11.84 -9.71 2.65
C MET A 1 10.44 -9.36 2.20
N GLN A 2 10.21 -9.50 0.89
CA GLN A 2 8.88 -9.35 0.30
C GLN A 2 7.94 -10.28 1.04
N PHE A 3 6.86 -9.72 1.60
CA PHE A 3 5.91 -10.48 2.42
C PHE A 3 5.07 -11.45 1.57
N TRP A 4 5.03 -11.24 0.26
CA TRP A 4 4.30 -12.03 -0.71
C TRP A 4 5.26 -12.69 -1.69
N LYS A 5 5.05 -13.99 -1.94
CA LYS A 5 5.80 -14.74 -2.95
C LYS A 5 5.01 -14.64 -4.26
N PRO A 6 5.50 -13.90 -5.26
CA PRO A 6 4.79 -13.78 -6.53
C PRO A 6 4.63 -15.17 -7.16
N HIS A 7 3.46 -15.42 -7.75
CA HIS A 7 3.27 -16.63 -8.56
C HIS A 7 4.25 -16.60 -9.75
N SER A 8 4.61 -17.76 -10.31
CA SER A 8 5.50 -17.85 -11.49
C SER A 8 4.98 -17.10 -12.74
N LEU A 9 3.69 -16.74 -12.75
CA LEU A 9 3.02 -16.00 -13.81
C LEU A 9 2.71 -14.55 -13.42
N ALA A 10 3.02 -14.17 -12.18
CA ALA A 10 2.82 -12.81 -11.73
C ALA A 10 3.80 -11.88 -12.45
N LYS A 11 3.31 -10.70 -12.83
CA LYS A 11 4.12 -9.59 -13.32
C LYS A 11 3.99 -8.48 -12.29
N PRO A 12 4.82 -8.47 -11.23
CA PRO A 12 4.85 -7.38 -10.27
C PRO A 12 5.06 -6.07 -11.02
N HIS A 13 4.27 -5.05 -10.70
CA HIS A 13 4.54 -3.71 -11.22
C HIS A 13 5.76 -3.12 -10.50
N ASP A 14 6.49 -2.24 -11.19
CA ASP A 14 7.56 -1.48 -10.56
C ASP A 14 7.03 -0.64 -9.39
N GLY A 15 7.89 -0.35 -8.41
CA GLY A 15 7.51 0.46 -7.24
C GLY A 15 6.62 -0.24 -6.23
N GLN A 16 6.54 -1.58 -6.22
CA GLN A 16 5.74 -2.32 -5.26
C GLN A 16 6.13 -1.97 -3.81
N LEU A 17 5.16 -1.45 -3.06
CA LEU A 17 5.33 -1.22 -1.63
C LEU A 17 5.33 -2.56 -0.90
N ASP A 18 6.06 -2.66 0.22
CA ASP A 18 6.02 -3.83 1.13
C ASP A 18 5.12 -3.53 2.33
N LEU A 19 3.85 -3.21 2.07
CA LEU A 19 2.85 -2.92 3.11
C LEU A 19 2.28 -4.22 3.67
N LYS A 20 1.85 -4.14 4.93
CA LYS A 20 1.25 -5.22 5.70
C LYS A 20 -0.06 -4.78 6.31
N LEU A 21 -0.85 -5.74 6.78
CA LEU A 21 -2.03 -5.48 7.58
C LEU A 21 -1.69 -4.55 8.74
N GLY A 22 -2.42 -3.46 8.85
CA GLY A 22 -2.31 -2.46 9.90
C GLY A 22 -1.30 -1.34 9.65
N ASP A 23 -0.58 -1.36 8.53
CA ASP A 23 0.28 -0.24 8.17
C ASP A 23 -0.54 1.02 7.89
N LYS A 24 0.00 2.16 8.34
CA LYS A 24 -0.58 3.48 8.07
C LYS A 24 -0.10 4.01 6.73
N VAL A 25 -1.04 4.53 5.95
CA VAL A 25 -0.83 5.10 4.62
C VAL A 25 -1.64 6.37 4.48
N ARG A 26 -1.32 7.15 3.45
CA ARG A 26 -2.00 8.38 3.06
C ARG A 26 -2.38 8.29 1.59
N ALA A 27 -3.58 8.73 1.23
CA ALA A 27 -3.98 8.87 -0.17
C ALA A 27 -3.14 9.96 -0.84
N THR A 28 -2.58 9.69 -2.01
CA THR A 28 -1.80 10.67 -2.80
C THR A 28 -2.66 11.50 -3.74
N SER A 29 -3.81 10.96 -4.15
CA SER A 29 -4.78 11.60 -5.05
C SER A 29 -6.19 11.47 -4.49
N ASP A 30 -7.14 12.19 -5.08
CA ASP A 30 -8.56 11.99 -4.78
C ASP A 30 -8.98 10.61 -5.30
N LEU A 31 -9.45 9.74 -4.40
CA LEU A 31 -9.85 8.38 -4.74
C LEU A 31 -11.38 8.24 -4.69
N PRO A 32 -12.01 7.76 -5.76
CA PRO A 32 -13.44 7.49 -5.78
C PRO A 32 -13.75 6.26 -4.90
N SER A 33 -14.55 6.45 -3.85
CA SER A 33 -15.11 5.36 -3.05
C SER A 33 -16.45 4.94 -3.63
N ALA A 34 -16.67 3.63 -3.80
CA ALA A 34 -17.95 3.09 -4.28
C ALA A 34 -19.09 3.37 -3.29
N GLU A 35 -18.76 3.35 -2.00
CA GLU A 35 -19.66 3.75 -0.92
C GLU A 35 -19.18 5.13 -0.46
N ARG A 36 -19.95 6.19 -0.78
CA ARG A 36 -19.61 7.57 -0.37
C ARG A 36 -19.27 7.56 1.13
N PRO A 37 -18.21 8.28 1.56
CA PRO A 37 -17.67 9.51 0.98
C PRO A 37 -16.47 9.33 0.03
N LEU A 38 -16.26 10.31 -0.87
CA LEU A 38 -15.01 10.49 -1.62
C LEU A 38 -13.84 10.52 -0.62
N VAL A 39 -12.69 9.95 -0.99
CA VAL A 39 -11.46 10.04 -0.19
C VAL A 39 -10.55 11.11 -0.81
N PRO A 40 -10.45 12.31 -0.23
CA PRO A 40 -9.54 13.32 -0.75
C PRO A 40 -8.07 12.92 -0.64
N ALA A 41 -7.23 13.47 -1.49
CA ALA A 41 -5.79 13.43 -1.34
C ALA A 41 -5.39 13.91 0.07
N GLY A 42 -4.42 13.24 0.68
CA GLY A 42 -3.97 13.52 2.04
C GLY A 42 -4.75 12.79 3.13
N THR A 43 -5.86 12.13 2.81
CA THR A 43 -6.61 11.35 3.80
C THR A 43 -5.77 10.19 4.31
N THR A 44 -5.67 10.07 5.63
CA THR A 44 -4.94 8.98 6.28
C THR A 44 -5.83 7.74 6.34
N GLY A 45 -5.22 6.58 6.23
CA GLY A 45 -5.89 5.30 6.34
C GLY A 45 -4.99 4.20 6.85
N LYS A 46 -5.62 3.05 7.10
CA LYS A 46 -4.99 1.84 7.59
C LYS A 46 -5.22 0.71 6.60
N VAL A 47 -4.15 0.01 6.24
CA VAL A 47 -4.24 -1.18 5.40
C VAL A 47 -5.00 -2.27 6.16
N ILE A 48 -6.11 -2.74 5.61
CA ILE A 48 -6.94 -3.83 6.14
C ILE A 48 -6.81 -5.13 5.34
N LEU A 49 -6.23 -5.07 4.14
CA LEU A 49 -5.86 -6.24 3.36
C LEU A 49 -4.58 -5.93 2.56
N ALA A 50 -3.63 -6.86 2.62
CA ALA A 50 -2.45 -6.86 1.76
C ALA A 50 -2.39 -8.23 1.10
N ASN A 51 -2.82 -8.31 -0.16
CA ASN A 51 -2.87 -9.57 -0.89
C ASN A 51 -2.41 -9.34 -2.34
N GLY A 52 -2.01 -10.38 -3.05
CA GLY A 52 -1.63 -10.27 -4.46
C GLY A 52 -1.87 -11.56 -5.21
N PHE A 53 -2.20 -11.45 -6.50
CA PHE A 53 -2.25 -12.59 -7.42
C PHE A 53 -1.32 -12.37 -8.61
N ASN A 54 -1.61 -11.38 -9.46
CA ASN A 54 -0.68 -10.91 -10.50
C ASN A 54 0.27 -9.82 -9.99
N TRP A 55 -0.23 -8.96 -9.09
CA TRP A 55 0.51 -7.91 -8.40
C TRP A 55 -0.07 -7.72 -7.00
N MET A 56 0.65 -7.01 -6.13
CA MET A 56 0.23 -6.78 -4.75
C MET A 56 -0.77 -5.63 -4.65
N ARG A 57 -2.00 -5.96 -4.27
CA ARG A 57 -3.10 -5.03 -4.05
C ARG A 57 -3.34 -4.78 -2.58
N TYR A 58 -3.70 -3.54 -2.27
CA TYR A 58 -4.02 -3.13 -0.91
C TYR A 58 -5.48 -2.73 -0.81
N ARG A 59 -6.09 -3.13 0.30
CA ARG A 59 -7.35 -2.55 0.75
C ARG A 59 -7.07 -1.68 1.96
N VAL A 60 -7.58 -0.46 1.93
CA VAL A 60 -7.34 0.55 2.95
C VAL A 60 -8.68 1.04 3.46
N LEU A 61 -8.83 1.05 4.78
CA LEU A 61 -9.88 1.76 5.47
C LEU A 61 -9.35 3.15 5.84
N PHE A 62 -9.92 4.18 5.24
CA PHE A 62 -9.56 5.57 5.49
C PHE A 62 -10.27 6.12 6.72
N ASP A 63 -9.67 7.12 7.36
CA ASP A 63 -10.20 7.74 8.58
C ASP A 63 -11.54 8.46 8.35
N ASN A 64 -11.87 8.79 7.10
CA ASN A 64 -13.16 9.33 6.70
C ASN A 64 -14.28 8.27 6.56
N GLY A 65 -13.97 7.00 6.82
CA GLY A 65 -14.89 5.86 6.68
C GLY A 65 -14.92 5.24 5.28
N GLY A 66 -14.19 5.78 4.30
CA GLY A 66 -14.09 5.20 2.96
C GLY A 66 -13.23 3.93 2.96
N GLU A 67 -13.74 2.84 2.38
CA GLU A 67 -12.98 1.61 2.15
C GLU A 67 -12.70 1.44 0.66
N LEU A 68 -11.43 1.39 0.27
CA LEU A 68 -11.05 1.15 -1.12
C LEU A 68 -10.10 -0.04 -1.24
N GLY A 69 -10.37 -0.89 -2.23
CA GLY A 69 -9.51 -1.99 -2.65
C GLY A 69 -8.68 -1.64 -3.88
N ASP A 70 -7.86 -2.61 -4.32
CA ASP A 70 -7.04 -2.52 -5.53
C ASP A 70 -6.11 -1.29 -5.57
N LEU A 71 -5.63 -0.86 -4.40
CA LEU A 71 -4.68 0.24 -4.27
C LEU A 71 -3.24 -0.25 -4.36
N ASP A 72 -2.37 0.63 -4.85
CA ASP A 72 -0.93 0.41 -5.01
C ASP A 72 -0.13 1.69 -4.68
N HIS A 73 1.17 1.66 -5.02
CA HIS A 73 2.10 2.77 -4.84
C HIS A 73 1.72 4.07 -5.57
N ARG A 74 0.87 4.02 -6.60
CA ARG A 74 0.40 5.23 -7.31
C ARG A 74 -0.61 6.00 -6.48
N HIS A 75 -1.33 5.31 -5.61
CA HIS A 75 -2.43 5.84 -4.81
C HIS A 75 -2.07 6.04 -3.34
N LEU A 76 -1.06 5.31 -2.85
CA LEU A 76 -0.73 5.23 -1.43
C LEU A 76 0.69 5.67 -1.15
N GLU A 77 0.80 6.55 -0.18
CA GLU A 77 2.07 6.93 0.44
C GLU A 77 2.15 6.32 1.85
N PRO A 78 3.17 5.50 2.15
CA PRO A 78 3.41 5.02 3.50
C PRO A 78 3.75 6.18 4.44
N ILE A 79 3.17 6.21 5.65
CA ILE A 79 3.44 7.29 6.62
C ILE A 79 3.95 6.78 7.98
N GLY A 80 4.59 7.68 8.73
CA GLY A 80 5.01 7.44 10.10
C GLY A 80 5.94 6.23 10.26
N ARG A 81 5.53 5.27 11.10
CA ARG A 81 6.33 4.05 11.37
C ARG A 81 6.47 3.18 10.13
N THR A 82 5.46 3.16 9.26
CA THR A 82 5.47 2.39 8.01
C THR A 82 6.57 2.89 7.09
N ALA A 83 6.63 4.20 6.85
CA ALA A 83 7.65 4.83 6.01
C ALA A 83 9.07 4.51 6.48
N LYS A 84 9.34 4.74 7.77
CA LYS A 84 10.64 4.44 8.40
C LYS A 84 11.05 2.97 8.25
N ARG A 85 10.08 2.04 8.37
CA ARG A 85 10.32 0.60 8.18
C ARG A 85 10.69 0.29 6.73
N LEU A 86 9.95 0.84 5.78
CA LEU A 86 10.19 0.61 4.35
C LEU A 86 11.55 1.17 3.92
N GLU A 87 11.91 2.38 4.34
CA GLU A 87 13.23 2.96 4.11
C GLU A 87 14.36 2.10 4.68
N LYS A 88 14.20 1.62 5.93
CA LYS A 88 15.19 0.73 6.56
C LYS A 88 15.34 -0.58 5.79
N ASN A 89 14.24 -1.14 5.30
CA ASN A 89 14.25 -2.36 4.49
C ASN A 89 14.91 -2.11 3.13
N ALA A 90 14.62 -0.98 2.47
CA ALA A 90 15.24 -0.59 1.21
C ALA A 90 16.76 -0.41 1.37
N LYS A 91 17.21 0.27 2.42
CA LYS A 91 18.64 0.44 2.75
C LYS A 91 19.34 -0.90 3.03
N LYS A 92 18.66 -1.85 3.67
CA LYS A 92 19.19 -3.20 3.88
C LYS A 92 19.31 -3.98 2.56
N ALA A 93 18.28 -3.92 1.72
CA ALA A 93 18.30 -4.56 0.41
C ALA A 93 19.47 -4.03 -0.44
N ALA A 94 19.65 -2.71 -0.50
CA ALA A 94 20.75 -2.08 -1.23
C ALA A 94 22.16 -2.43 -0.70
N ARG A 95 22.29 -2.81 0.56
CA ARG A 95 23.57 -3.26 1.15
C ARG A 95 23.86 -4.75 0.98
N SER A 96 22.86 -5.52 0.57
CA SER A 96 22.95 -6.97 0.41
C SER A 96 22.88 -7.41 -1.06
N ALA A 97 22.75 -6.44 -1.98
CA ALA A 97 22.97 -6.59 -3.40
C ALA A 97 24.42 -6.21 -3.72
#